data_AF-A0A5R9E0U8-F1
#
_entry.id   AF-A0A5R9E0U8-F1
#
_cell.length_a   1.000
_cell.length_b   1.000
_cell.length_c   1.000
_cell.angle_alpha   90.00
_cell.angle_beta   90.00
_cell.angle_gamma   90.00
#
_symmetry.space_group_name_H-M   'P 1'
#
loop_
_entity.id
_entity.type
_entity.pdbx_description
1 polymer ?
#
loop_
_entity_poly.entity_id
_entity_poly.type
_entity_poly.pdbx_seq_one_letter_code
_entity_poly.pdbx_strand_id
1 'polypeptide(L)'
;MAKKRRQKGKKTEQEDLVKVDIFYIPEAQAEMYQVLRDAIAMDVEEILESTYHHVDRVFDEDEGEAVAAFDENNNEQARLYLNPTNISQGQTARDKGQLDKFLDTHLIKKA
;
A
#
# COMPACT_ATOMS: atom_id res chain seq x y z
N MET A 1 -47.24 -31.41 -12.44
CA MET A 1 -46.87 -30.64 -11.24
C MET A 1 -45.42 -30.15 -11.38
N ALA A 2 -45.19 -28.94 -11.89
CA ALA A 2 -43.84 -28.40 -12.10
C ALA A 2 -43.38 -27.60 -10.86
N LYS A 3 -42.34 -28.06 -10.17
CA LYS A 3 -41.69 -27.34 -9.07
C LYS A 3 -40.81 -26.21 -9.64
N LYS A 4 -41.33 -24.98 -9.63
CA LYS A 4 -40.53 -23.76 -9.88
C LYS A 4 -39.53 -23.57 -8.73
N ARG A 5 -38.24 -23.83 -8.97
CA ARG A 5 -37.15 -23.40 -8.10
C ARG A 5 -37.00 -21.88 -8.24
N ARG A 6 -37.32 -21.13 -7.18
CA ARG A 6 -37.02 -19.70 -7.08
C ARG A 6 -35.51 -19.56 -6.85
N GLN A 7 -34.76 -19.24 -7.92
CA GLN A 7 -33.40 -18.74 -7.79
C GLN A 7 -33.47 -17.39 -7.08
N LYS A 8 -32.95 -17.35 -5.85
CA LYS A 8 -32.72 -16.13 -5.10
C LYS A 8 -31.56 -15.41 -5.79
N GLY A 9 -31.86 -14.43 -6.63
CA GLY A 9 -30.83 -13.56 -7.20
C GLY A 9 -30.06 -12.89 -6.06
N LYS A 10 -28.75 -13.15 -5.96
CA LYS A 10 -27.87 -12.29 -5.17
C LYS A 10 -27.99 -10.89 -5.78
N LYS A 11 -28.52 -9.93 -5.03
CA LYS A 11 -28.29 -8.52 -5.32
C LYS A 11 -26.76 -8.36 -5.26
N THR A 12 -26.15 -8.08 -6.40
CA THR A 12 -24.83 -7.45 -6.42
C THR A 12 -25.01 -6.12 -5.71
N GLU A 13 -24.54 -6.00 -4.47
CA GLU A 13 -24.28 -4.70 -3.88
C GLU A 13 -23.33 -3.98 -4.85
N GLN A 14 -23.81 -2.88 -5.44
CA GLN A 14 -22.90 -1.90 -6.00
C GLN A 14 -22.13 -1.35 -4.81
N GLU A 15 -20.89 -1.79 -4.64
CA GLU A 15 -20.00 -1.22 -3.64
C GLU A 15 -19.66 0.20 -4.09
N ASP A 16 -19.99 1.19 -3.27
CA ASP A 16 -19.61 2.58 -3.52
C ASP A 16 -18.08 2.69 -3.44
N LEU A 17 -17.48 3.15 -4.54
CA LEU A 17 -16.04 3.34 -4.65
C LEU A 17 -15.69 4.80 -4.43
N VAL A 18 -14.68 5.06 -3.60
CA VAL A 18 -14.10 6.39 -3.39
C VAL A 18 -12.69 6.42 -3.92
N LYS A 19 -12.28 7.59 -4.42
CA LYS A 19 -10.89 7.81 -4.85
C LYS A 19 -10.04 8.17 -3.64
N VAL A 20 -9.06 7.33 -3.32
CA VAL A 20 -8.00 7.62 -2.35
C VAL A 20 -6.70 7.63 -3.14
N ASP A 21 -6.01 8.77 -3.15
CA ASP A 21 -4.82 8.95 -4.00
C ASP A 21 -5.21 8.71 -5.48
N ILE A 22 -4.55 7.80 -6.20
CA ILE A 22 -4.89 7.38 -7.56
C ILE A 22 -5.80 6.14 -7.60
N PHE A 23 -6.09 5.52 -6.45
CA PHE A 23 -6.80 4.25 -6.36
C PHE A 23 -8.30 4.45 -6.11
N TYR A 24 -9.12 3.63 -6.76
CA TYR A 24 -10.54 3.49 -6.44
C TYR A 24 -10.71 2.34 -5.44
N ILE A 25 -11.11 2.68 -4.22
CA ILE A 25 -11.21 1.74 -3.09
C ILE A 25 -12.67 1.72 -2.63
N PRO A 26 -13.21 0.54 -2.24
CA PRO A 26 -14.52 0.50 -1.58
C PRO A 26 -14.55 1.45 -0.39
N GLU A 27 -15.59 2.28 -0.28
CA GLU A 27 -15.72 3.32 0.75
C GLU A 27 -15.50 2.74 2.16
N ALA A 28 -16.08 1.56 2.43
CA ALA A 28 -15.94 0.85 3.70
C ALA A 28 -14.50 0.45 4.06
N GLN A 29 -13.57 0.44 3.10
CA GLN A 29 -12.16 0.06 3.27
C GLN A 29 -11.21 1.26 3.16
N ALA A 30 -11.67 2.40 2.67
CA ALA A 30 -10.84 3.56 2.36
C ALA A 30 -10.11 4.12 3.60
N GLU A 31 -10.83 4.29 4.71
CA GLU A 31 -10.25 4.76 5.98
C GLU A 31 -9.19 3.77 6.51
N MET A 32 -9.52 2.48 6.52
CA MET A 32 -8.57 1.44 6.95
C MET A 32 -7.30 1.44 6.09
N TYR A 33 -7.44 1.56 4.76
CA TYR A 33 -6.30 1.64 3.87
C TYR A 33 -5.38 2.82 4.20
N GLN A 34 -5.94 4.02 4.44
CA GLN A 34 -5.14 5.20 4.80
C GLN A 34 -4.38 4.98 6.11
N VAL A 35 -5.05 4.45 7.13
CA VAL A 35 -4.43 4.15 8.44
C VAL A 35 -3.29 3.16 8.30
N LEU A 36 -3.50 2.05 7.58
CA LEU A 36 -2.46 1.03 7.36
C LEU A 36 -1.30 1.59 6.55
N ARG A 37 -1.60 2.40 5.54
CA ARG A 37 -0.60 3.05 4.71
C ARG A 37 0.31 3.95 5.52
N ASP A 38 -0.26 4.83 6.35
CA ASP A 38 0.51 5.74 7.19
C ASP A 38 1.37 4.98 8.19
N ALA A 39 0.79 3.95 8.82
CA ALA A 39 1.51 3.14 9.78
C ALA A 39 2.72 2.44 9.13
N ILE A 40 2.53 1.79 7.99
CA ILE A 40 3.62 1.11 7.26
C ILE A 40 4.66 2.12 6.78
N ALA A 41 4.24 3.27 6.27
CA ALA A 41 5.16 4.31 5.83
C ALA A 41 6.08 4.77 6.96
N MET A 42 5.53 5.03 8.16
CA MET A 42 6.34 5.42 9.33
C MET A 42 7.38 4.35 9.72
N ASP A 43 6.98 3.07 9.77
CA ASP A 43 7.91 2.00 10.11
C ASP A 43 8.99 1.81 9.04
N VAL A 44 8.61 1.94 7.76
CA VAL A 44 9.55 1.81 6.64
C VAL A 44 10.51 3.00 6.60
N GLU A 45 10.04 4.22 6.88
CA GLU A 45 10.88 5.41 7.03
C GLU A 45 11.96 5.15 8.09
N GLU A 46 11.58 4.70 9.29
CA GLU A 46 12.52 4.40 10.38
C GLU A 46 13.57 3.35 9.97
N ILE A 47 13.15 2.29 9.27
CA ILE A 47 14.06 1.24 8.79
C ILE A 47 15.04 1.83 7.76
N LEU A 48 14.56 2.62 6.79
CA LEU A 48 15.40 3.16 5.73
C LEU A 48 16.34 4.27 6.23
N GLU A 49 15.92 5.08 7.20
CA GLU A 49 16.76 6.13 7.82
C GLU A 49 18.01 5.55 8.51
N SER A 50 17.98 4.27 8.90
CA SER A 50 19.17 3.60 9.45
C SER A 50 20.29 3.37 8.42
N THR A 51 19.95 3.42 7.12
CA THR A 51 20.84 3.01 6.02
C THR A 51 21.09 4.14 5.02
N TYR A 52 20.10 4.98 4.75
CA TYR A 52 20.16 6.05 3.76
C TYR A 52 20.35 7.42 4.42
N HIS A 53 20.83 8.40 3.65
CA HIS A 53 21.10 9.74 4.19
C HIS A 53 19.81 10.49 4.53
N HIS A 54 18.80 10.34 3.67
CA HIS A 54 17.52 11.00 3.80
C HIS A 54 16.41 10.08 3.26
N VAL A 55 15.25 10.12 3.89
CA VAL A 55 14.06 9.40 3.47
C VAL A 55 12.89 10.39 3.49
N ASP A 56 12.04 10.34 2.46
CA ASP A 56 10.87 11.21 2.36
C ASP A 56 9.71 10.49 1.68
N ARG A 57 8.50 11.00 1.91
CA ARG A 57 7.32 10.58 1.18
C ARG A 57 7.24 11.35 -0.13
N VAL A 58 7.09 10.61 -1.21
CA VAL A 58 6.96 11.17 -2.56
C VAL A 58 5.67 10.70 -3.20
N PHE A 59 5.18 11.48 -4.15
CA PHE A 59 4.00 11.15 -4.92
C PHE A 59 4.39 10.90 -6.37
N ASP A 60 3.94 9.77 -6.91
CA ASP A 60 4.04 9.41 -8.32
C ASP A 60 2.66 9.47 -8.97
N GLU A 61 2.54 10.11 -10.14
CA GLU A 61 1.24 10.29 -10.80
C GLU A 61 0.60 8.98 -11.29
N ASP A 62 1.42 7.96 -11.55
CA ASP A 62 0.99 6.67 -12.09
C ASP A 62 0.92 5.57 -11.02
N GLU A 63 1.75 5.65 -9.97
CA GLU A 63 1.87 4.63 -8.93
C GLU A 63 1.41 5.08 -7.53
N GLY A 64 1.14 6.38 -7.35
CA GLY A 64 0.65 6.97 -6.11
C GLY A 64 1.74 7.26 -5.09
N GLU A 65 1.36 7.28 -3.81
CA GLU A 65 2.27 7.58 -2.71
C GLU A 65 3.35 6.51 -2.51
N ALA A 66 4.56 6.95 -2.19
CA ALA A 66 5.71 6.09 -1.96
C ALA A 66 6.62 6.65 -0.86
N VAL A 67 7.38 5.76 -0.21
CA VAL A 67 8.55 6.14 0.60
C VAL A 67 9.79 6.02 -0.28
N ALA A 68 10.54 7.11 -0.44
CA ALA A 68 11.76 7.15 -1.23
C ALA A 68 12.96 7.47 -0.33
N ALA A 69 14.08 6.81 -0.60
CA ALA A 69 15.33 6.99 0.12
C ALA A 69 16.41 7.54 -0.81
N PHE A 70 17.22 8.46 -0.28
CA PHE A 70 18.15 9.29 -1.03
C PHE A 70 19.57 9.21 -0.45
N ASP A 71 20.56 9.45 -1.31
CA ASP A 71 21.96 9.63 -0.92
C ASP A 71 22.28 11.07 -0.48
N GLU A 72 23.54 11.32 -0.11
CA GLU A 72 24.05 12.64 0.31
C GLU A 72 23.93 13.74 -0.78
N ASN A 73 23.75 13.34 -2.04
CA ASN A 73 23.57 14.25 -3.17
C ASN A 73 22.09 14.44 -3.53
N ASN A 74 21.17 13.94 -2.70
CA ASN A 74 19.72 13.90 -2.96
C ASN A 74 19.33 13.10 -4.21
N ASN A 75 20.14 12.15 -4.66
CA ASN A 75 19.71 11.21 -5.68
C ASN A 75 18.92 10.09 -5.02
N GLU A 76 17.75 9.78 -5.57
CA GLU A 76 16.93 8.66 -5.11
C GLU A 76 17.67 7.34 -5.38
N GLN A 77 17.88 6.56 -4.33
CA GLN A 77 18.56 5.26 -4.37
C GLN A 77 17.57 4.11 -4.24
N ALA A 78 16.45 4.32 -3.54
CA ALA A 78 15.44 3.29 -3.36
C ALA A 78 14.03 3.89 -3.20
N ARG A 79 13.01 3.10 -3.53
CA ARG A 79 11.60 3.50 -3.37
C ARG A 79 10.69 2.30 -3.07
N LEU A 80 9.71 2.50 -2.20
CA LEU A 80 8.61 1.58 -1.94
C LEU A 80 7.27 2.26 -2.23
N TYR A 81 6.49 1.72 -3.18
CA TYR A 81 5.12 2.17 -3.44
C TYR A 81 4.11 1.62 -2.44
N LEU A 82 3.27 2.52 -1.92
CA LEU A 82 2.30 2.27 -0.86
C LEU A 82 0.88 2.00 -1.39
N ASN A 83 0.78 1.18 -2.44
CA ASN A 83 -0.50 0.85 -3.07
C ASN A 83 -1.32 -0.17 -2.24
N PRO A 84 -2.65 -0.28 -2.45
CA PRO A 84 -3.52 -1.14 -1.65
C PRO A 84 -3.09 -2.62 -1.55
N THR A 85 -2.48 -3.15 -2.61
CA THR A 85 -2.01 -4.55 -2.63
C THR A 85 -0.77 -4.73 -1.76
N ASN A 86 0.22 -3.83 -1.89
CA ASN A 86 1.44 -3.85 -1.11
C ASN A 86 1.16 -3.54 0.37
N ILE A 87 0.26 -2.61 0.67
CA ILE A 87 -0.09 -2.24 2.06
C ILE A 87 -0.67 -3.42 2.83
N SER A 88 -1.52 -4.23 2.21
CA SER A 88 -2.05 -5.43 2.89
C SER A 88 -0.94 -6.46 3.22
N GLN A 89 0.02 -6.63 2.31
CA GLN A 89 1.17 -7.52 2.51
C GLN A 89 2.15 -6.97 3.55
N GLY A 90 2.45 -5.66 3.47
CA GLY A 90 3.28 -4.94 4.41
C GLY A 90 2.70 -4.98 5.83
N GLN A 91 1.38 -4.84 5.98
CA GLN A 91 0.73 -4.95 7.29
C GLN A 91 0.91 -6.36 7.87
N THR A 92 0.69 -7.38 7.04
CA THR A 92 0.90 -8.77 7.46
C THR A 92 2.35 -9.03 7.87
N ALA A 93 3.31 -8.41 7.18
CA ALA A 93 4.72 -8.50 7.51
C ALA A 93 5.04 -7.75 8.81
N ARG A 94 4.49 -6.55 9.02
CA ARG A 94 4.58 -5.76 10.25
C ARG A 94 4.07 -6.54 11.46
N ASP A 95 2.87 -7.11 11.37
CA ASP A 95 2.26 -7.90 12.44
C ASP A 95 3.12 -9.12 12.85
N LYS A 96 3.97 -9.61 11.94
CA LYS A 96 4.90 -10.72 12.16
C LYS A 96 6.32 -10.29 12.51
N GLY A 97 6.62 -8.98 12.55
CA GLY A 97 7.98 -8.46 12.71
C GLY A 97 8.90 -8.85 11.55
N GLN A 98 8.39 -8.84 10.32
CA GLN A 98 9.07 -9.27 9.10
C GLN A 98 9.10 -8.18 8.01
N LEU A 99 9.03 -6.90 8.40
CA LEU A 99 9.07 -5.78 7.45
C LEU A 99 10.36 -5.78 6.62
N ASP A 100 11.51 -6.13 7.19
CA ASP A 100 12.78 -6.22 6.44
C ASP A 100 12.67 -7.15 5.23
N LYS A 101 12.05 -8.33 5.42
CA LYS A 101 11.84 -9.31 4.34
C LYS A 101 10.86 -8.82 3.28
N PHE A 102 9.86 -8.05 3.70
CA PHE A 102 8.94 -7.39 2.78
C PHE A 102 9.70 -6.36 1.95
N LEU A 103 10.54 -5.53 2.57
CA LEU A 103 11.37 -4.55 1.87
C LEU A 103 12.36 -5.21 0.90
N ASP A 104 12.96 -6.34 1.25
CA ASP A 104 13.84 -7.08 0.33
C ASP A 104 13.16 -7.46 -1.01
N THR A 105 11.84 -7.63 -1.00
CA THR A 105 11.06 -8.03 -2.17
C THR A 105 10.42 -6.85 -2.91
N HIS A 106 9.99 -5.83 -2.17
CA HIS A 106 9.17 -4.73 -2.71
C HIS A 106 9.90 -3.40 -2.86
N LEU A 107 11.09 -3.24 -2.26
CA LEU A 107 11.90 -2.05 -2.40
C LEU A 107 12.58 -2.03 -3.77
N ILE A 108 12.23 -1.05 -4.59
CA ILE A 108 12.83 -0.85 -5.90
C ILE A 108 14.12 -0.07 -5.70
N LYS A 109 15.27 -0.69 -5.94
CA LYS A 109 16.59 -0.05 -5.85
C LYS A 109 16.99 0.51 -7.21
N LYS A 110 17.43 1.76 -7.24
CA LYS A 110 18.07 2.37 -8.42
C LYS A 110 19.55 1.95 -8.42
N ALA A 111 20.04 1.60 -9.61
CA ALA A 111 21.39 1.10 -9.84
C ALA A 111 22.39 2.22 -10.10
#